data_AF-A0A847CV58-F1
#
_entry.id   AF-A0A847CV58-F1
#
_cell.length_a   1.000
_cell.length_b   1.000
_cell.length_c   1.000
_cell.angle_alpha   90.00
_cell.angle_beta   90.00
_cell.angle_gamma   90.00
#
_symmetry.space_group_name_H-M   'P 1'
#
loop_
_entity.id
_entity.type
_entity.pdbx_description
1 polymer ?
#
loop_
_entity_poly.entity_id
_entity_poly.type
_entity_poly.pdbx_seq_one_letter_code
_entity_poly.pdbx_strand_id
1 'polypeptide(L)'
;ELEEKAIYIEKELEKNIEKTRANATIVRFKGMLTLFFGKGEFNNYDDVMKCDTKMYAKYFKKMLDQGFMLPPAQFECMFLSAAHSKEDLEKFVKANLKALEELYL
;
A
#
# COMPACT_ATOMS: atom_id res chain seq x y z
N GLU A 1 -5.31 10.36 16.13
CA GLU A 1 -5.99 10.51 14.82
C GLU A 1 -5.18 9.99 13.62
N LEU A 2 -4.15 10.68 13.12
CA LEU A 2 -3.42 10.23 11.90
C LEU A 2 -2.79 8.84 12.04
N GLU A 3 -2.19 8.56 13.20
CA GLU A 3 -1.62 7.25 13.50
C GLU A 3 -2.69 6.16 13.57
N GLU A 4 -3.87 6.44 14.11
CA GLU A 4 -4.98 5.48 14.15
C GLU A 4 -5.49 5.15 12.75
N LYS A 5 -5.59 6.16 11.86
CA LYS A 5 -5.92 5.97 10.44
C LYS A 5 -4.85 5.11 9.75
N ALA A 6 -3.57 5.33 10.05
CA ALA A 6 -2.50 4.54 9.46
C ALA A 6 -2.49 3.09 9.97
N ILE A 7 -2.72 2.86 11.27
CA ILE A 7 -2.90 1.52 11.85
C ILE A 7 -4.07 0.79 11.20
N TYR A 8 -5.17 1.48 10.93
CA TYR A 8 -6.32 0.90 10.23
C TYR A 8 -5.93 0.45 8.81
N ILE A 9 -5.29 1.31 8.03
CA ILE A 9 -4.86 0.98 6.66
C ILE A 9 -3.86 -0.18 6.66
N GLU A 10 -2.86 -0.17 7.54
CA GLU A 10 -1.88 -1.25 7.69
C GLU A 10 -2.57 -2.60 7.85
N LYS A 11 -3.45 -2.73 8.86
CA LYS A 11 -4.18 -3.96 9.15
C LYS A 11 -5.06 -4.45 8.01
N GLU A 12 -5.72 -3.54 7.30
CA GLU A 12 -6.59 -3.92 6.19
C GLU A 12 -5.80 -4.29 4.93
N LEU A 13 -4.67 -3.62 4.65
CA LEU A 13 -3.78 -4.00 3.56
C LEU A 13 -3.10 -5.34 3.84
N GLU A 14 -2.69 -5.63 5.07
CA GLU A 14 -2.18 -6.95 5.47
C GLU A 14 -3.19 -8.06 5.13
N LYS A 15 -4.47 -7.89 5.50
CA LYS A 15 -5.54 -8.84 5.14
C LYS A 15 -5.69 -9.00 3.63
N ASN A 16 -5.64 -7.91 2.87
CA ASN A 16 -5.75 -7.97 1.41
C ASN A 16 -4.56 -8.70 0.77
N ILE A 17 -3.35 -8.45 1.26
CA ILE A 17 -2.11 -9.12 0.83
C ILE A 17 -2.20 -10.62 1.12
N GLU A 18 -2.65 -11.01 2.33
CA GLU A 18 -2.85 -12.41 2.69
C GLU A 18 -3.88 -13.10 1.80
N LYS A 19 -5.04 -12.47 1.60
CA LYS A 19 -6.13 -12.99 0.77
C LYS A 19 -5.71 -13.25 -0.67
N THR A 20 -4.94 -12.32 -1.24
CA THR A 20 -4.47 -12.40 -2.65
C THR A 20 -3.14 -13.14 -2.80
N ARG A 21 -2.50 -13.49 -1.68
CA ARG A 21 -1.13 -14.05 -1.64
C ARG A 21 -0.12 -13.17 -2.37
N ALA A 22 -0.36 -11.86 -2.41
CA ALA A 22 0.50 -10.92 -3.10
C ALA A 22 1.93 -10.97 -2.55
N ASN A 23 2.92 -10.80 -3.42
CA ASN A 23 4.31 -10.64 -3.01
C ASN A 23 4.55 -9.18 -2.59
N ALA A 24 3.91 -8.78 -1.48
CA ALA A 24 3.96 -7.42 -0.96
C ALA A 24 4.01 -7.41 0.57
N THR A 25 4.52 -6.31 1.13
CA THR A 25 4.61 -6.04 2.55
C THR A 25 4.29 -4.56 2.78
N ILE A 26 3.37 -4.27 3.69
CA ILE A 26 3.10 -2.90 4.13
C ILE A 26 4.00 -2.59 5.33
N VAL A 27 4.69 -1.45 5.31
CA VAL A 27 5.50 -0.96 6.42
C VAL A 27 4.92 0.36 6.89
N ARG A 28 4.83 0.55 8.21
CA ARG A 28 4.32 1.78 8.82
C ARG A 28 5.29 2.33 9.86
N PHE A 29 5.39 3.66 9.90
CA PHE A 29 5.95 4.37 11.05
C PHE A 29 5.06 5.56 11.39
N LYS A 30 4.43 5.52 12.57
CA LYS A 30 3.39 6.49 12.98
C LYS A 30 2.30 6.63 11.91
N GLY A 31 2.17 7.82 11.30
CA GLY A 31 1.20 8.12 10.24
C GLY A 31 1.70 7.89 8.81
N MET A 32 2.93 7.42 8.62
CA MET A 32 3.55 7.16 7.31
C MET A 32 3.46 5.68 6.97
N LEU A 33 3.11 5.38 5.72
CA LEU A 33 2.93 4.01 5.21
C LEU A 33 3.64 3.82 3.88
N THR A 34 4.24 2.67 3.63
CA THR A 34 4.78 2.30 2.32
C THR A 34 4.43 0.85 1.98
N LEU A 35 3.80 0.63 0.84
CA LEU A 35 3.53 -0.71 0.32
C LEU A 35 4.70 -1.15 -0.58
N PHE A 36 5.53 -2.05 -0.08
CA PHE A 36 6.64 -2.64 -0.81
C PHE A 36 6.19 -3.88 -1.58
N PHE A 37 6.47 -3.96 -2.88
CA PHE A 37 6.31 -5.21 -3.64
C PHE A 37 7.50 -6.14 -3.43
N GLY A 38 7.55 -6.73 -2.25
CA GLY A 38 8.48 -7.77 -1.84
C GLY A 38 8.05 -8.35 -0.49
N LYS A 39 8.70 -9.43 -0.07
CA LYS A 39 8.48 -10.05 1.24
C LYS A 39 9.72 -9.91 2.11
N GLY A 40 9.51 -9.66 3.39
CA GLY A 40 10.56 -9.63 4.40
C GLY A 40 10.61 -8.31 5.14
N GLU A 41 11.63 -8.17 5.96
CA GLU A 41 11.92 -6.94 6.69
C GLU A 41 12.72 -5.98 5.80
N PHE A 42 12.33 -4.70 5.83
CA PHE A 42 12.97 -3.64 5.05
C PHE A 42 13.63 -2.64 6.00
N ASN A 43 14.84 -2.98 6.46
CA ASN A 43 15.54 -2.22 7.49
C ASN A 43 16.61 -1.27 6.93
N ASN A 44 16.98 -1.43 5.66
CA ASN A 44 18.01 -0.64 5.01
C ASN A 44 17.74 -0.49 3.50
N TYR A 45 18.62 0.27 2.83
CA TYR A 45 18.57 0.50 1.40
C TYR A 45 18.66 -0.79 0.58
N ASP A 46 19.58 -1.70 0.92
CA ASP A 46 19.78 -2.94 0.17
C ASP A 46 18.56 -3.87 0.24
N ASP A 47 17.77 -3.80 1.30
CA ASP A 47 16.52 -4.56 1.43
C ASP A 47 15.46 -4.02 0.48
N VAL A 48 15.22 -2.72 0.45
CA VAL A 48 14.19 -2.12 -0.42
C VAL A 48 14.57 -2.19 -1.89
N MET A 49 15.86 -2.18 -2.23
CA MET A 49 16.31 -2.31 -3.61
C MET A 49 15.98 -3.67 -4.26
N LYS A 50 15.57 -4.67 -3.47
CA LYS A 50 15.09 -5.97 -3.95
C LYS A 50 13.60 -5.95 -4.35
N CYS A 51 12.86 -4.87 -4.09
CA CYS A 51 11.44 -4.77 -4.41
C CYS A 51 11.18 -4.74 -5.92
N ASP A 52 10.06 -5.34 -6.34
CA ASP A 52 9.61 -5.35 -7.73
C ASP A 52 8.97 -4.01 -8.11
N THR A 53 9.81 -3.09 -8.59
CA THR A 53 9.39 -1.76 -9.07
C THR A 53 8.47 -1.83 -10.31
N LYS A 54 8.55 -2.90 -11.11
CA LYS A 54 7.65 -3.09 -12.26
C LYS A 54 6.26 -3.49 -11.80
N MET A 55 6.17 -4.32 -10.76
CA MET A 55 4.88 -4.65 -10.13
C MET A 55 4.28 -3.41 -9.46
N TYR A 56 5.10 -2.59 -8.78
CA TYR A 56 4.64 -1.31 -8.24
C TYR A 56 4.03 -0.41 -9.32
N ALA A 57 4.70 -0.26 -10.47
CA ALA A 57 4.18 0.57 -11.56
C ALA A 57 2.82 0.08 -12.09
N LYS A 58 2.61 -1.23 -12.17
CA LYS A 58 1.31 -1.83 -12.52
C LYS A 58 0.26 -1.53 -11.46
N TYR A 59 0.59 -1.72 -10.18
CA TYR A 59 -0.29 -1.44 -9.06
C TYR A 59 -0.66 0.06 -8.98
N PHE A 60 0.33 0.95 -9.10
CA PHE A 60 0.13 2.39 -9.16
C PHE A 60 -0.90 2.76 -10.22
N LYS A 61 -0.75 2.23 -11.44
CA LYS A 61 -1.71 2.47 -12.52
C LYS A 61 -3.12 1.98 -12.15
N LYS A 62 -3.25 0.77 -11.59
CA LYS A 62 -4.53 0.21 -11.15
C LYS A 62 -5.20 1.04 -10.04
N MET A 63 -4.42 1.62 -9.13
CA MET A 63 -4.94 2.50 -8.10
C MET A 63 -5.36 3.86 -8.68
N LEU A 64 -4.57 4.40 -9.61
CA LEU A 64 -4.87 5.65 -10.31
C LEU A 64 -6.14 5.54 -11.16
N ASP A 65 -6.33 4.43 -11.88
CA ASP A 65 -7.55 4.14 -12.65
C ASP A 65 -8.80 4.07 -11.75
N GLN A 66 -8.63 3.81 -10.45
CA GLN A 66 -9.68 3.82 -9.43
C GLN A 66 -9.83 5.16 -8.70
N GLY A 67 -9.07 6.19 -9.09
CA GLY A 67 -9.11 7.53 -8.51
C GLY A 67 -8.19 7.76 -7.31
N PHE A 68 -7.29 6.82 -7.00
CA PHE A 68 -6.33 6.96 -5.91
C PHE A 68 -4.94 7.29 -6.43
N MET A 69 -4.54 8.56 -6.28
CA MET A 69 -3.18 9.00 -6.60
C MET A 69 -2.22 8.65 -5.46
N LEU A 70 -1.45 7.59 -5.67
CA LEU A 70 -0.34 7.22 -4.80
C LEU A 70 0.93 8.01 -5.15
N PRO A 71 2.00 7.94 -4.34
CA PRO A 71 3.31 8.38 -4.78
C PRO A 71 3.71 7.65 -6.09
N PRO A 72 4.33 8.32 -7.08
CA PRO A 72 4.67 7.69 -8.35
C PRO A 72 5.92 6.80 -8.31
N ALA A 73 6.46 6.49 -7.13
CA ALA A 73 7.64 5.64 -6.96
C ALA A 73 7.51 4.66 -5.79
N GLN A 74 8.07 3.45 -5.98
CA GLN A 74 8.07 2.36 -4.98
C GLN A 74 8.71 2.77 -3.63
N PHE A 75 9.66 3.69 -3.66
CA PHE A 75 10.46 4.05 -2.48
C PHE A 75 9.94 5.31 -1.77
N GLU A 76 8.71 5.73 -2.07
CA GLU A 76 8.05 6.87 -1.42
C GLU A 76 6.98 6.43 -0.42
N CYS A 77 6.78 7.27 0.60
CA CYS A 77 5.74 7.07 1.59
C CYS A 77 4.40 7.65 1.13
N MET A 78 3.32 6.96 1.48
CA MET A 78 1.96 7.49 1.48
C MET A 78 1.78 8.36 2.73
N PHE A 79 1.21 9.55 2.54
CA PHE A 79 0.90 10.49 3.62
C PHE A 79 -0.61 10.63 3.81
N LEU A 80 -1.06 10.55 5.05
CA LEU A 80 -2.46 10.76 5.40
C LEU A 80 -2.72 12.22 5.78
N SER A 81 -3.87 12.73 5.33
CA SER A 81 -4.41 14.02 5.77
C SER A 81 -5.42 13.83 6.90
N ALA A 82 -5.53 14.81 7.78
CA ALA A 82 -6.61 14.87 8.77
C ALA A 82 -7.99 14.93 8.08
N ALA A 83 -8.05 15.47 6.87
CA ALA A 83 -9.29 15.54 6.08
C ALA A 83 -9.82 14.19 5.59
N HIS A 84 -8.98 13.13 5.54
CA HIS A 84 -9.46 11.81 5.13
C HIS A 84 -10.45 11.26 6.14
N SER A 85 -11.68 11.01 5.69
CA SER A 85 -12.73 10.39 6.48
C SER A 85 -12.54 8.87 6.55
N LYS A 86 -13.26 8.21 7.45
CA LYS A 86 -13.28 6.73 7.51
C LYS A 86 -13.77 6.13 6.19
N GLU A 87 -14.74 6.75 5.54
CA GLU A 87 -15.27 6.31 4.25
C GLU A 87 -14.19 6.36 3.15
N ASP A 88 -13.34 7.39 3.14
CA ASP A 88 -12.22 7.48 2.20
C ASP A 88 -11.22 6.34 2.40
N LEU A 89 -10.94 5.99 3.66
CA LEU A 89 -10.07 4.86 3.99
C LEU A 89 -10.67 3.53 3.55
N GLU A 90 -11.97 3.32 3.78
CA GLU A 90 -12.68 2.12 3.34
C GLU A 90 -12.69 1.99 1.81
N LYS A 91 -12.88 3.09 1.08
CA LYS A 91 -12.77 3.11 -0.39
C LYS A 91 -11.35 2.78 -0.84
N PHE A 92 -10.33 3.34 -0.19
CA PHE A 92 -8.93 3.04 -0.47
C PHE A 92 -8.59 1.56 -0.27
N VAL A 93 -9.02 0.97 0.85
CA VAL A 93 -8.81 -0.45 1.16
C VAL A 93 -9.47 -1.35 0.10
N LYS A 94 -10.70 -1.02 -0.32
CA LYS A 94 -11.41 -1.76 -1.38
C LYS A 94 -10.69 -1.65 -2.73
N ALA A 95 -10.18 -0.46 -3.06
CA ALA A 95 -9.44 -0.25 -4.30
C ALA A 95 -8.10 -1.02 -4.31
N ASN A 96 -7.41 -1.03 -3.17
CA ASN A 96 -6.20 -1.84 -2.97
C ASN A 96 -6.50 -3.33 -3.16
N LEU A 97 -7.56 -3.86 -2.54
CA LEU A 97 -7.96 -5.26 -2.71
C LEU A 97 -8.20 -5.59 -4.18
N LYS A 98 -9.02 -4.78 -4.87
CA LYS A 98 -9.33 -4.99 -6.29
C LYS A 98 -8.07 -4.95 -7.16
N ALA A 99 -7.16 -4.02 -6.91
CA ALA A 99 -5.90 -3.93 -7.63
C ALA A 99 -5.02 -5.17 -7.43
N LEU A 100 -4.96 -5.71 -6.20
CA LEU A 100 -4.21 -6.93 -5.91
C LEU A 100 -4.89 -8.17 -6.52
N GLU A 101 -6.22 -8.27 -6.47
CA GLU A 101 -6.96 -9.35 -7.13
C GLU A 101 -6.68 -9.37 -8.64
N GLU A 102 -6.70 -8.22 -9.32
CA GLU A 102 -6.41 -8.14 -10.76
C GLU A 102 -4.95 -8.44 -11.15
N LEU A 103 -4.02 -8.40 -10.18
CA LEU A 103 -2.58 -8.63 -10.43
C LEU A 103 -2.11 -10.02 -10.02
N TYR A 104 -2.82 -10.69 -9.11
CA TYR A 104 -2.40 -11.95 -8.49
C TYR A 104 -3.41 -13.10 -8.60
N LEU A 105 -4.63 -12.86 -9.08
CA LEU A 105 -5.66 -13.88 -9.37
C LEU A 105 -6.00 -13.90 -10.87
#